data_AF-A0A8I0JG30-F1
#
_entry.id   AF-A0A8I0JG30-F1
#
_cell.length_a   1.000
_cell.length_b   1.000
_cell.length_c   1.000
_cell.angle_alpha   90.00
_cell.angle_beta   90.00
_cell.angle_gamma   90.00
#
_symmetry.space_group_name_H-M   'P 1'
#
loop_
_entity.id
_entity.type
_entity.pdbx_description
1 polymer ?
#
loop_
_entity_poly.entity_id
_entity_poly.type
_entity_poly.pdbx_seq_one_letter_code
_entity_poly.pdbx_strand_id
1 'polypeptide(L)'
;MIRSMLVGAMVALMPVSGFAADLIVDYAPAARQCAEASQSSLTVDQDVATLTKEVVSRMDEAIAVADDPHWISSTRPTFVWASETKVACGKAYGYLQSNWRDEDYIAKCDCFYSKMRNFMN
;
A
#
# COMPACT_ATOMS: atom_id res chain seq x y z
N MET A 1 -53.48 -41.74 1.17
CA MET A 1 -53.99 -40.44 1.67
C MET A 1 -53.22 -40.09 2.95
N ILE A 2 -52.59 -38.90 2.97
CA ILE A 2 -52.19 -38.09 4.15
C ILE A 2 -51.05 -38.66 5.03
N ARG A 3 -49.75 -38.29 4.86
CA ARG A 3 -48.99 -37.08 5.29
C ARG A 3 -49.11 -36.69 6.79
N SER A 4 -48.01 -36.84 7.54
CA SER A 4 -47.47 -35.86 8.53
C SER A 4 -46.19 -36.44 9.16
N MET A 5 -44.99 -35.90 8.84
CA MET A 5 -44.28 -34.82 9.55
C MET A 5 -43.97 -35.21 11.01
N LEU A 6 -42.71 -35.37 11.41
CA LEU A 6 -41.79 -34.27 11.75
C LEU A 6 -40.33 -34.77 11.68
N VAL A 7 -39.56 -34.28 10.70
CA VAL A 7 -38.09 -34.27 10.81
C VAL A 7 -37.74 -32.84 11.20
N GLY A 8 -37.41 -32.65 12.48
CA GLY A 8 -36.98 -31.36 13.00
C GLY A 8 -35.67 -30.96 12.35
N ALA A 9 -35.71 -29.95 11.48
CA ALA A 9 -34.52 -29.31 10.98
C ALA A 9 -33.94 -28.43 12.10
N MET A 10 -32.99 -28.99 12.85
CA MET A 10 -32.07 -28.18 13.66
C MET A 10 -31.14 -27.44 12.70
N VAL A 11 -31.55 -26.27 12.23
CA VAL A 11 -30.63 -25.31 11.61
C VAL A 11 -29.80 -24.72 12.73
N ALA A 12 -28.65 -25.34 12.98
CA ALA A 12 -27.62 -24.75 13.82
C ALA A 12 -27.16 -23.46 13.13
N LEU A 13 -27.59 -22.31 13.65
CA LEU A 13 -26.99 -21.01 13.39
C LEU A 13 -25.56 -21.08 13.90
N MET A 14 -24.63 -21.54 13.05
CA MET A 14 -23.22 -21.35 13.30
C MET A 14 -22.99 -19.84 13.35
N PRO A 15 -22.36 -19.28 14.40
CA PRO A 15 -21.85 -17.94 14.32
C PRO A 15 -20.77 -17.99 13.24
N VAL A 16 -21.11 -17.54 12.04
CA VAL A 16 -20.08 -17.12 11.10
C VAL A 16 -19.44 -15.96 11.81
N SER A 17 -18.24 -16.19 12.36
CA SER A 17 -17.35 -15.12 12.80
C SER A 17 -17.08 -14.28 11.55
N GLY A 18 -17.97 -13.34 11.27
CA GLY A 18 -17.78 -12.30 10.29
C GLY A 18 -16.67 -11.43 10.83
N PHE A 19 -15.43 -11.82 10.59
CA PHE A 19 -14.36 -10.85 10.61
C PHE A 19 -14.76 -9.81 9.57
N ALA A 20 -14.94 -8.57 10.00
CA ALA A 20 -14.98 -7.48 9.04
C ALA A 20 -13.71 -7.60 8.20
N ALA A 21 -13.84 -7.51 6.87
CA ALA A 21 -12.71 -7.32 5.98
C ALA A 21 -12.20 -5.90 6.21
N ASP A 22 -11.61 -5.67 7.37
CA ASP A 22 -10.90 -4.47 7.68
C ASP A 22 -9.54 -4.57 6.97
N LEU A 23 -9.26 -3.62 6.08
CA LEU A 23 -7.97 -3.50 5.38
C LEU A 23 -6.78 -3.36 6.37
N ILE A 24 -7.04 -3.23 7.68
CA ILE A 24 -6.05 -2.89 8.70
C ILE A 24 -5.43 -4.10 9.41
N VAL A 25 -5.93 -5.35 9.26
CA VAL A 25 -5.23 -6.53 9.83
C VAL A 25 -3.81 -6.67 9.24
N ASP A 26 -3.60 -6.08 8.07
CA ASP A 26 -2.38 -6.14 7.29
C ASP A 26 -1.75 -4.75 7.00
N TYR A 27 -1.87 -3.74 7.88
CA TYR A 27 -1.03 -2.53 7.75
C TYR A 27 0.48 -2.87 7.89
N ALA A 28 0.80 -3.85 8.75
CA ALA A 28 2.16 -4.31 8.97
C ALA A 28 2.84 -4.98 7.74
N PRO A 29 2.19 -5.84 6.94
CA PRO A 29 2.80 -6.37 5.72
C PRO A 29 3.05 -5.32 4.65
N ALA A 30 2.29 -4.23 4.52
CA ALA A 30 2.66 -3.20 3.55
C ALA A 30 4.06 -2.64 3.84
N ALA A 31 4.31 -2.24 5.10
CA ALA A 31 5.63 -1.79 5.55
C ALA A 31 6.71 -2.90 5.50
N ARG A 32 6.36 -4.16 5.76
CA ARG A 32 7.29 -5.31 5.71
C ARG A 32 7.58 -5.82 4.29
N GLN A 33 6.72 -5.52 3.33
CA GLN A 33 6.87 -5.94 1.93
C GLN A 33 7.98 -5.19 1.19
N CYS A 34 8.50 -4.11 1.78
CA CYS A 34 9.45 -3.19 1.15
C CYS A 34 10.65 -2.85 2.04
N ALA A 35 11.01 -3.73 2.98
CA ALA A 35 12.09 -3.49 3.94
C ALA A 35 13.52 -3.70 3.38
N GLU A 36 13.66 -4.18 2.14
CA GLU A 36 14.97 -4.46 1.55
C GLU A 36 15.46 -3.32 0.65
N ALA A 37 16.41 -2.53 1.14
CA ALA A 37 17.07 -1.46 0.37
C ALA A 37 17.83 -1.97 -0.86
N SER A 38 18.26 -3.24 -0.85
CA SER A 38 18.98 -3.89 -1.95
C SER A 38 18.18 -4.01 -3.26
N GLN A 39 16.85 -3.86 -3.21
CA GLN A 39 15.98 -3.95 -4.38
C GLN A 39 15.54 -2.58 -4.94
N SER A 40 15.99 -1.49 -4.30
CA SER A 40 15.64 -0.12 -4.69
C SER A 40 16.49 0.37 -5.86
N SER A 41 15.83 0.98 -6.85
CA SER A 41 16.48 1.78 -7.91
C SER A 41 16.99 3.13 -7.40
N LEU A 42 16.51 3.57 -6.24
CA LEU A 42 17.04 4.72 -5.50
C LEU A 42 18.13 4.26 -4.54
N THR A 43 19.36 4.71 -4.77
CA THR A 43 20.51 4.33 -3.93
C THR A 43 21.02 5.54 -3.16
N VAL A 44 21.45 5.30 -1.93
CA VAL A 44 22.00 6.37 -1.08
C VAL A 44 23.36 6.89 -1.55
N ASP A 45 24.00 6.23 -2.52
CA ASP A 45 25.24 6.70 -3.15
C ASP A 45 25.01 7.72 -4.27
N GLN A 46 23.76 7.93 -4.73
CA GLN A 46 23.44 8.90 -5.78
C GLN A 46 23.76 10.34 -5.35
N ASP A 47 23.98 11.23 -6.32
CA ASP A 47 24.01 12.67 -6.06
C ASP A 47 22.69 13.10 -5.35
N VAL A 48 22.80 13.95 -4.32
CA VAL A 48 21.66 14.31 -3.45
C VAL A 48 20.57 15.07 -4.21
N ALA A 49 20.96 15.93 -5.17
CA ALA A 49 19.99 16.66 -5.98
C ALA A 49 19.25 15.71 -6.93
N THR A 50 19.96 14.75 -7.52
CA THR A 50 19.38 13.70 -8.35
C THR A 50 18.43 12.83 -7.53
N LEU A 51 18.86 12.33 -6.38
CA LEU A 51 18.03 11.51 -5.48
C LEU A 51 16.78 12.26 -5.03
N THR A 52 16.92 13.54 -4.67
CA THR A 52 15.78 14.39 -4.28
C THR A 52 14.78 14.55 -5.40
N LYS A 53 15.25 14.82 -6.62
CA LYS A 53 14.39 14.94 -7.81
C LYS A 53 13.62 13.65 -8.08
N GLU A 54 14.29 12.51 -7.96
CA GLU A 54 13.69 11.20 -8.18
C GLU A 54 12.64 10.83 -7.12
N VAL A 55 12.91 11.13 -5.84
CA VAL A 55 11.95 10.95 -4.73
C VAL A 55 10.73 11.85 -4.92
N VAL A 56 10.93 13.12 -5.25
CA VAL A 56 9.84 14.08 -5.48
C VAL A 56 9.00 13.67 -6.69
N SER A 57 9.63 13.25 -7.79
CA SER A 57 8.89 12.81 -8.98
C SER A 57 7.96 11.62 -8.68
N ARG A 58 8.41 10.64 -7.89
CA ARG A 58 7.59 9.50 -7.47
C ARG A 58 6.47 9.92 -6.53
N MET A 59 6.77 10.84 -5.62
CA MET A 59 5.79 11.43 -4.69
C MET A 59 4.68 12.15 -5.43
N ASP A 60 5.01 13.02 -6.38
CA ASP A 60 4.04 13.83 -7.12
C ASP A 60 3.10 12.97 -7.96
N GLU A 61 3.62 11.93 -8.62
CA GLU A 61 2.78 10.97 -9.33
C GLU A 61 1.87 10.21 -8.37
N ALA A 62 2.39 9.77 -7.22
CA ALA A 62 1.58 9.09 -6.21
C ALA A 62 0.48 9.99 -5.63
N ILE A 63 0.74 11.28 -5.46
CA ILE A 63 -0.29 12.27 -5.08
C ILE A 63 -1.37 12.33 -6.16
N ALA A 64 -0.98 12.46 -7.43
CA ALA A 64 -1.94 12.52 -8.53
C ALA A 64 -2.81 11.25 -8.62
N VAL A 65 -2.21 10.07 -8.44
CA VAL A 65 -2.93 8.79 -8.43
C VAL A 65 -3.86 8.67 -7.21
N ALA A 66 -3.40 9.09 -6.03
CA ALA A 66 -4.20 9.03 -4.80
C ALA A 66 -5.37 10.03 -4.80
N ASP A 67 -5.27 11.13 -5.57
CA ASP A 67 -6.31 12.14 -5.70
C ASP A 67 -7.28 11.87 -6.88
N ASP A 68 -7.00 10.87 -7.73
CA ASP A 68 -7.83 10.52 -8.89
C ASP A 68 -9.06 9.68 -8.46
N PRO A 69 -10.30 10.15 -8.73
CA PRO A 69 -11.53 9.41 -8.43
C PRO A 69 -11.60 8.00 -9.02
N HIS A 70 -10.93 7.76 -10.17
CA HIS A 70 -10.86 6.44 -10.79
C HIS A 70 -10.16 5.42 -9.89
N TRP A 71 -9.06 5.82 -9.25
CA TRP A 71 -8.30 4.95 -8.36
C TRP A 71 -8.92 4.89 -6.97
N ILE A 72 -9.41 6.02 -6.44
CA ILE A 72 -10.09 6.08 -5.13
C ILE A 72 -11.29 5.12 -5.06
N SER A 73 -12.09 5.06 -6.12
CA SER A 73 -13.27 4.19 -6.19
C SER A 73 -12.96 2.76 -6.67
N SER A 74 -11.70 2.47 -6.97
CA SER A 74 -11.27 1.17 -7.48
C SER A 74 -11.21 0.13 -6.37
N THR A 75 -11.55 -1.12 -6.69
CA THR A 75 -11.26 -2.27 -5.83
C THR A 75 -9.81 -2.74 -5.96
N ARG A 76 -9.02 -2.14 -6.86
CA ARG A 76 -7.60 -2.47 -7.04
C ARG A 76 -6.77 -1.86 -5.91
N PRO A 77 -5.65 -2.48 -5.50
CA PRO A 77 -4.77 -1.94 -4.46
C PRO A 77 -4.06 -0.62 -4.81
N THR A 78 -4.26 -0.07 -6.02
CA THR A 78 -3.55 1.11 -6.53
C THR A 78 -3.65 2.31 -5.60
N PHE A 79 -4.85 2.64 -5.12
CA PHE A 79 -5.05 3.77 -4.20
C PHE A 79 -4.27 3.61 -2.89
N VAL A 80 -4.23 2.38 -2.35
CA VAL A 80 -3.49 2.08 -1.13
C VAL A 80 -1.99 2.29 -1.37
N TRP A 81 -1.44 1.70 -2.44
CA TRP A 81 -0.01 1.84 -2.73
C TRP A 81 0.38 3.26 -3.11
N ALA A 82 -0.49 4.03 -3.79
CA ALA A 82 -0.28 5.45 -4.04
C ALA A 82 -0.21 6.24 -2.73
N SER A 83 -1.12 5.97 -1.79
CA SER A 83 -1.14 6.62 -0.48
C SER A 83 0.12 6.29 0.34
N GLU A 84 0.55 5.03 0.35
CA GLU A 84 1.80 4.63 1.01
C GLU A 84 3.04 5.24 0.34
N THR A 85 3.06 5.31 -0.99
CA THR A 85 4.14 5.96 -1.75
C THR A 85 4.24 7.45 -1.40
N LYS A 86 3.11 8.17 -1.38
CA LYS A 86 3.03 9.57 -0.96
C LYS A 86 3.65 9.78 0.43
N VAL A 87 3.32 8.92 1.40
CA VAL A 87 3.84 9.03 2.77
C VAL A 87 5.33 8.70 2.84
N ALA A 88 5.77 7.59 2.23
CA ALA A 88 7.17 7.15 2.28
C ALA A 88 8.10 8.13 1.56
N CYS A 89 7.75 8.54 0.33
CA CYS A 89 8.52 9.52 -0.42
C CYS A 89 8.49 10.90 0.25
N GLY A 90 7.37 11.29 0.87
CA GLY A 90 7.30 12.53 1.65
C GLY A 90 8.24 12.55 2.86
N LYS A 91 8.36 11.43 3.57
CA LYS A 91 9.33 11.28 4.67
C LYS A 91 10.78 11.28 4.16
N ALA A 92 11.06 10.52 3.10
CA ALA A 92 12.38 10.51 2.46
C ALA A 92 12.78 11.92 2.01
N TYR A 93 11.87 12.66 1.38
CA TYR A 93 12.09 14.06 0.98
C TYR A 93 12.38 14.96 2.19
N GLY A 94 11.60 14.84 3.27
CA GLY A 94 11.84 15.57 4.51
C GLY A 94 13.24 15.33 5.10
N TYR A 95 13.74 14.10 5.04
CA TYR A 95 15.09 13.76 5.48
C TYR A 95 16.18 14.28 4.52
N LEU A 96 15.95 14.21 3.21
CA LEU A 96 16.88 14.77 2.22
C LEU A 96 17.03 16.29 2.37
N GLN A 97 15.99 16.99 2.80
CA GLN A 97 16.05 18.44 3.10
C GLN A 97 17.02 18.78 4.25
N SER A 98 17.25 17.85 5.18
CA SER A 98 18.28 18.00 6.22
C SER A 98 19.63 17.35 5.83
N ASN A 99 19.80 17.00 4.56
CA ASN A 99 20.95 16.27 4.01
C ASN A 99 21.17 14.90 4.70
N TRP A 100 20.10 14.31 5.21
CA TRP A 100 20.12 12.96 5.78
C TRP A 100 19.47 11.95 4.83
N ARG A 101 20.19 10.86 4.57
CA ARG A 101 19.77 9.81 3.65
C ARG A 101 19.23 8.64 4.46
N ASP A 102 17.94 8.68 4.75
CA ASP A 102 17.25 7.56 5.40
C ASP A 102 17.07 6.42 4.39
N GLU A 103 17.91 5.39 4.51
CA GLU A 103 17.90 4.25 3.58
C GLU A 103 16.56 3.52 3.55
N ASP A 104 15.88 3.42 4.70
CA ASP A 104 14.62 2.68 4.85
C ASP A 104 13.47 3.41 4.12
N TYR A 105 13.33 4.73 4.31
CA TYR A 105 12.30 5.49 3.63
C TYR A 105 12.60 5.73 2.15
N ILE A 106 13.88 5.81 1.75
CA ILE A 106 14.26 5.84 0.33
C ILE A 106 13.87 4.52 -0.34
N ALA A 107 14.18 3.37 0.28
CA ALA A 107 13.82 2.06 -0.24
C ALA A 107 12.30 1.84 -0.30
N LYS A 108 11.58 2.25 0.76
CA LYS A 108 10.11 2.17 0.80
C LYS A 108 9.46 3.06 -0.25
N CYS A 109 9.96 4.28 -0.45
CA CYS A 109 9.48 5.18 -1.50
C CYS A 109 9.52 4.50 -2.87
N ASP A 110 10.65 3.89 -3.24
CA ASP A 110 10.79 3.22 -4.53
C ASP A 110 9.94 1.96 -4.66
N CYS A 111 9.94 1.12 -3.61
CA CYS A 111 9.19 -0.13 -3.61
C CYS A 111 7.67 0.09 -3.65
N PHE A 112 7.14 1.04 -2.89
CA PHE A 112 5.71 1.38 -2.93
C PHE A 112 5.32 1.99 -4.26
N TYR A 113 6.17 2.84 -4.83
CA TYR A 113 5.95 3.39 -6.17
C TYR A 113 5.88 2.29 -7.23
N SER A 114 6.79 1.32 -7.18
CA SER A 114 6.77 0.15 -8.06
C SER A 114 5.46 -0.65 -7.91
N LYS A 115 5.01 -0.92 -6.68
CA LYS A 115 3.73 -1.61 -6.43
C LYS A 115 2.54 -0.83 -6.96
N MET A 116 2.48 0.48 -6.73
CA MET A 116 1.45 1.36 -7.29
C MET A 116 1.37 1.17 -8.81
N ARG A 117 2.49 1.33 -9.51
CA ARG A 117 2.59 1.17 -10.97
C ARG A 117 2.19 -0.24 -11.44
N ASN A 118 2.59 -1.27 -10.70
CA ASN A 118 2.23 -2.66 -11.02
C ASN A 118 0.73 -2.91 -10.97
N PHE A 119 0.02 -2.29 -10.01
CA PHE A 119 -1.44 -2.40 -9.92
C PHE A 119 -2.19 -1.39 -10.81
N MET A 120 -1.50 -0.52 -11.55
CA MET A 120 -2.15 0.34 -12.56
C MET A 120 -2.33 -0.37 -13.90
N ASN A 121 -1.37 -1.21 -14.27
CA ASN A 121 -1.37 -2.01 -15.51
C ASN A 121 -2.31 -3.21 -15.44
#